data_AF-A0A1H7KUZ8-F1
#
_entry.id   AF-A0A1H7KUZ8-F1
#
_cell.length_a   1.000
_cell.length_b   1.000
_cell.length_c   1.000
_cell.angle_alpha   90.00
_cell.angle_beta   90.00
_cell.angle_gamma   90.00
#
_symmetry.space_group_name_H-M   'P 1'
#
loop_
_entity.id
_entity.type
_entity.pdbx_description
1 polymer ?
#
loop_
_entity_poly.entity_id
_entity_poly.type
_entity_poly.pdbx_seq_one_letter_code
_entity_poly.pdbx_strand_id
1 'polypeptide(L)'
;MKKMIIFVVALIVLCMSEITAFARQNADNLSVELHHLTNDAYYIDLLVKMDSSDAYYTDLNQNNMEQFELNAEELKNYSDEDGYISFSCHYKDVYTDIVIDKMKWRDTMISVNCFTMGKDLSLDITEMNEIYEKKRIFKIAVLDERGHIIQVSEPFEALNDKSGYISGEIKYDISDDQLTVDRSSDDKHFVTVYNWYLLIGLIVFLVLSFGFLLHKSSKRRMEKRNSRKIN
;
A
#
# COMPACT_ATOMS: atom_id res chain seq x y z
N MET A 1 -15.35 -14.82 47.45
CA MET A 1 -15.62 -15.62 46.23
C MET A 1 -16.14 -14.77 45.06
N LYS A 2 -17.29 -14.09 45.14
CA LYS A 2 -17.85 -13.31 44.00
C LYS A 2 -16.88 -12.28 43.37
N LYS A 3 -16.13 -11.54 44.19
CA LYS A 3 -15.12 -10.56 43.73
C LYS A 3 -13.93 -11.20 43.00
N MET A 4 -13.56 -12.42 43.38
CA MET A 4 -12.45 -13.17 42.80
C MET A 4 -12.83 -13.72 41.41
N ILE A 5 -14.07 -14.17 41.25
CA ILE A 5 -14.61 -14.63 39.96
C ILE A 5 -14.66 -13.47 38.95
N ILE A 6 -15.11 -12.29 39.39
CA ILE A 6 -15.12 -11.08 38.53
C ILE A 6 -13.71 -10.72 38.06
N PHE A 7 -12.72 -10.81 38.97
CA PHE A 7 -11.33 -10.50 38.64
C PHE A 7 -10.75 -11.50 37.62
N VAL A 8 -11.02 -12.79 37.78
CA VAL A 8 -10.58 -13.84 36.85
C VAL A 8 -11.23 -13.67 35.47
N VAL A 9 -12.52 -13.34 35.42
CA VAL A 9 -13.23 -13.09 34.16
C VAL A 9 -12.67 -11.85 33.45
N ALA A 10 -12.42 -10.76 34.19
CA ALA A 10 -11.81 -9.56 33.61
C ALA A 10 -10.40 -9.83 33.05
N LEU A 11 -9.60 -10.64 33.75
CA LEU A 11 -8.26 -11.02 33.30
C LEU A 11 -8.31 -11.85 32.00
N ILE A 12 -9.23 -12.82 31.92
CA ILE A 12 -9.42 -13.65 30.72
C ILE A 12 -9.84 -12.79 29.52
N VAL A 13 -10.73 -11.81 29.72
CA VAL A 13 -11.17 -10.89 28.66
C VAL A 13 -10.01 -10.01 28.17
N LEU A 14 -9.17 -9.53 29.08
CA LEU A 14 -7.97 -8.75 28.72
C LEU A 14 -6.94 -9.61 27.96
N CYS A 15 -6.74 -10.87 28.35
CA CYS A 15 -5.80 -11.78 27.69
C CYS A 15 -6.30 -12.29 26.33
N MET A 16 -7.62 -12.29 26.06
CA MET A 16 -8.21 -12.65 24.77
C MET A 16 -8.37 -11.46 23.81
N SER A 17 -7.82 -10.31 24.17
CA SER A 17 -7.84 -9.13 23.32
C SER A 17 -6.70 -9.22 22.32
N GLU A 18 -7.02 -9.33 21.03
CA GLU A 18 -6.02 -9.21 19.98
C GLU A 18 -5.51 -7.76 19.96
N ILE A 19 -4.26 -7.58 20.37
CA ILE A 19 -3.55 -6.31 20.25
C ILE A 19 -2.81 -6.38 18.91
N THR A 20 -3.39 -5.77 17.89
CA THR A 20 -2.68 -5.57 16.62
C THR A 20 -1.86 -4.29 16.71
N ALA A 21 -0.54 -4.44 16.67
CA ALA A 21 0.38 -3.33 16.52
C ALA A 21 0.77 -3.23 15.05
N PHE A 22 0.46 -2.11 14.41
CA PHE A 22 0.92 -1.82 13.06
C PHE A 22 2.24 -1.07 13.18
N ALA A 23 3.33 -1.74 12.80
CA ALA A 23 4.61 -1.09 12.57
C ALA A 23 4.61 -0.48 11.17
N ARG A 24 5.49 0.50 10.95
CA ARG A 24 5.71 1.05 9.61
C ARG A 24 6.07 -0.09 8.67
N GLN A 25 5.17 -0.41 7.74
CA GLN A 25 5.47 -1.38 6.70
C GLN A 25 6.36 -0.66 5.69
N ASN A 26 7.47 -1.30 5.31
CA ASN A 26 8.28 -0.81 4.21
C ASN A 26 7.41 -0.79 2.95
N ALA A 27 7.72 0.06 1.98
CA ALA A 27 7.09 -0.08 0.68
C ALA A 27 7.57 -1.42 0.09
N ASP A 28 6.68 -2.40 0.09
CA ASP A 28 6.93 -3.72 -0.48
C ASP A 28 6.88 -3.68 -2.02
N ASN A 29 6.58 -2.50 -2.58
CA ASN A 29 6.60 -2.19 -4.00
C ASN A 29 6.98 -0.73 -4.31
N LEU A 30 7.54 -0.53 -5.50
CA LEU A 30 7.62 0.77 -6.15
C LEU A 30 6.39 0.87 -7.05
N SER A 31 5.56 1.90 -6.90
CA SER A 31 4.41 2.17 -7.77
C SER A 31 4.39 3.62 -8.23
N VAL A 32 3.97 3.83 -9.48
CA VAL A 32 3.81 5.15 -10.08
C VAL A 32 2.34 5.37 -10.50
N GLU A 33 1.72 6.41 -9.97
CA GLU A 33 0.45 6.96 -10.44
C GLU A 33 0.74 8.04 -11.50
N LEU A 34 0.17 7.91 -12.69
CA LEU A 34 0.28 8.92 -13.75
C LEU A 34 -0.95 9.83 -13.72
N HIS A 35 -0.74 11.14 -13.82
CA HIS A 35 -1.78 12.16 -13.93
C HIS A 35 -1.71 12.89 -15.27
N HIS A 36 -2.85 13.42 -15.71
CA HIS A 36 -3.00 14.14 -16.98
C HIS A 36 -2.53 13.33 -18.19
N LEU A 37 -2.84 12.03 -18.20
CA LEU A 37 -2.49 11.12 -19.30
C LEU A 37 -3.07 11.57 -20.64
N THR A 38 -2.24 11.43 -21.66
CA THR A 38 -2.67 11.49 -23.04
C THR A 38 -3.37 10.19 -23.46
N ASN A 39 -4.22 10.27 -24.50
CA ASN A 39 -4.97 9.11 -24.96
C ASN A 39 -4.09 8.02 -25.57
N ASP A 40 -2.94 8.41 -26.12
CA ASP A 40 -1.95 7.55 -26.77
C ASP A 40 -0.98 6.86 -25.80
N ALA A 41 -0.82 7.34 -24.56
CA ALA A 41 -0.01 6.67 -23.55
C ALA A 41 -0.49 5.23 -23.31
N TYR A 42 0.40 4.24 -23.27
CA TYR A 42 0.01 2.85 -23.12
C TYR A 42 0.97 2.08 -22.20
N TYR A 43 2.28 2.35 -22.31
CA TYR A 43 3.27 1.75 -21.43
C TYR A 43 4.01 2.78 -20.60
N ILE A 44 4.52 2.36 -19.45
CA ILE A 44 5.41 3.11 -18.56
C ILE A 44 6.67 2.29 -18.31
N ASP A 45 7.83 2.95 -18.24
CA ASP A 45 9.05 2.33 -17.75
C ASP A 45 9.81 3.28 -16.82
N LEU A 46 10.59 2.68 -15.92
CA LEU A 46 11.54 3.36 -15.08
C LEU A 46 12.88 3.41 -15.82
N LEU A 47 13.49 4.58 -15.93
CA LEU A 47 14.83 4.70 -16.48
C LEU A 47 15.84 4.89 -15.35
N VAL A 48 16.88 4.06 -15.32
CA VAL A 48 17.90 4.09 -14.26
C VAL A 48 19.29 4.27 -14.83
N LYS A 49 20.17 4.94 -14.08
CA LYS A 49 21.60 4.95 -14.44
C LYS A 49 22.20 3.57 -14.21
N MET A 50 22.67 2.93 -15.28
CA MET A 50 23.27 1.61 -15.20
C MET A 50 24.32 1.44 -16.30
N ASP A 51 25.47 0.91 -15.92
CA ASP A 51 26.55 0.59 -16.83
C ASP A 51 26.47 -0.89 -17.23
N SER A 52 26.92 -1.23 -18.44
CA SER A 52 27.01 -2.61 -18.93
C SER A 52 27.86 -3.56 -18.05
N SER A 53 28.71 -3.00 -17.18
CA SER A 53 29.52 -3.72 -16.20
C SER A 53 28.84 -3.93 -14.85
N ASP A 54 27.66 -3.36 -14.63
CA ASP A 54 26.85 -3.58 -13.42
C ASP A 54 26.45 -5.08 -13.33
N ALA A 55 26.54 -5.66 -12.14
CA ALA A 55 26.26 -7.08 -11.93
C ALA A 55 24.79 -7.45 -12.22
N TYR A 56 23.90 -6.45 -12.18
CA TYR A 56 22.48 -6.61 -12.45
C TYR A 56 22.09 -6.21 -13.89
N TYR A 57 23.04 -5.86 -14.74
CA TYR A 57 22.77 -5.53 -16.14
C TYR A 57 22.58 -6.79 -16.99
N THR A 58 21.68 -6.70 -17.97
CA THR A 58 21.54 -7.63 -19.10
C THR A 58 21.28 -6.85 -20.39
N ASP A 59 21.73 -7.37 -21.53
CA ASP A 59 21.47 -6.75 -22.84
C ASP A 59 19.97 -6.73 -23.17
N LEU A 60 19.23 -7.75 -22.69
CA LEU A 60 17.79 -7.80 -22.78
C LEU A 60 17.22 -8.75 -21.70
N ASN A 61 16.25 -8.27 -20.92
CA ASN A 61 15.43 -9.07 -20.03
C ASN A 61 14.26 -9.66 -20.83
N GLN A 62 14.54 -10.75 -21.54
CA GLN A 62 13.58 -11.37 -22.45
C GLN A 62 12.30 -11.85 -21.73
N ASN A 63 12.42 -12.33 -20.49
CA ASN A 63 11.28 -12.79 -19.70
C ASN A 63 10.23 -11.69 -19.49
N ASN A 64 10.70 -10.48 -19.19
CA ASN A 64 9.83 -9.33 -18.98
C ASN A 64 9.26 -8.81 -20.31
N MET A 65 10.05 -8.80 -21.38
CA MET A 65 9.62 -8.30 -22.70
C MET A 65 8.57 -9.19 -23.39
N GLU A 66 8.73 -10.51 -23.29
CA GLU A 66 7.81 -11.46 -23.94
C GLU A 66 6.39 -11.39 -23.36
N GLN A 67 6.25 -11.06 -22.07
CA GLN A 67 4.95 -10.97 -21.40
C GLN A 67 4.03 -9.91 -22.02
N PHE A 68 4.59 -8.79 -22.50
CA PHE A 68 3.81 -7.64 -22.96
C PHE A 68 3.66 -7.60 -24.48
N GLU A 69 4.23 -8.58 -25.20
CA GLU A 69 4.32 -8.59 -26.67
C GLU A 69 4.85 -7.25 -27.23
N LEU A 70 5.61 -6.52 -26.41
CA LEU A 70 5.99 -5.14 -26.69
C LEU A 70 7.12 -5.14 -27.72
N ASN A 71 6.87 -4.56 -28.89
CA ASN A 71 7.93 -4.24 -29.85
C ASN A 71 8.69 -2.98 -29.42
N ALA A 72 9.35 -3.04 -28.26
CA ALA A 72 10.03 -1.92 -27.62
C ALA A 72 11.43 -1.70 -28.18
N GLU A 73 11.60 -1.71 -29.50
CA GLU A 73 12.93 -1.53 -30.07
C GLU A 73 13.51 -0.14 -29.71
N GLU A 74 12.66 0.88 -29.60
CA GLU A 74 13.05 2.21 -29.13
C GLU A 74 13.44 2.18 -27.64
N LEU A 75 12.61 1.59 -26.78
CA LEU A 75 12.87 1.49 -25.33
C LEU A 75 14.11 0.64 -25.01
N LYS A 76 14.29 -0.48 -25.71
CA LYS A 76 15.46 -1.37 -25.61
C LYS A 76 16.75 -0.67 -26.01
N ASN A 77 16.70 0.23 -26.99
CA ASN A 77 17.88 0.96 -27.44
C ASN A 77 17.99 2.33 -26.77
N TYR A 78 17.10 2.66 -25.82
CA TYR A 78 17.10 3.92 -25.13
C TYR A 78 18.33 4.03 -24.22
N SER A 79 19.13 5.06 -24.47
CA SER A 79 20.24 5.46 -23.63
C SER A 79 20.40 6.96 -23.80
N ASP A 80 20.30 7.72 -22.70
CA ASP A 80 20.53 9.16 -22.75
C ASP A 80 22.00 9.52 -22.46
N GLU A 81 22.34 10.81 -22.62
CA GLU A 81 23.70 11.33 -22.39
C GLU A 81 24.21 11.12 -20.95
N ASP A 82 23.27 10.93 -20.02
CA ASP A 82 23.51 10.76 -18.60
C ASP A 82 23.66 9.28 -18.17
N GLY A 83 23.48 8.35 -19.11
CA GLY A 83 23.57 6.91 -18.91
C GLY A 83 22.31 6.28 -18.34
N TYR A 84 21.15 6.92 -18.46
CA TYR A 84 19.87 6.30 -18.13
C TYR A 84 19.44 5.32 -19.22
N ILE A 85 19.09 4.11 -18.81
CA ILE A 85 18.59 3.04 -19.68
C ILE A 85 17.28 2.46 -19.12
N SER A 86 16.54 1.75 -19.97
CA SER A 86 15.31 1.06 -19.58
C SER A 86 15.54 0.02 -18.48
N PHE A 87 14.82 0.16 -17.37
CA PHE A 87 14.87 -0.81 -16.28
C PHE A 87 14.20 -2.12 -16.69
N SER A 88 13.02 -2.05 -17.29
CA SER A 88 12.28 -3.23 -17.77
C SER A 88 13.04 -4.03 -18.84
N CYS A 89 13.87 -3.38 -19.67
CA CYS A 89 14.68 -4.06 -20.68
C CYS A 89 16.04 -4.53 -20.17
N HIS A 90 16.70 -3.81 -19.27
CA HIS A 90 18.12 -4.07 -18.95
C HIS A 90 18.41 -4.52 -17.53
N TYR A 91 17.44 -4.46 -16.62
CA TYR A 91 17.61 -5.01 -15.28
C TYR A 91 17.38 -6.53 -15.32
N LYS A 92 18.39 -7.28 -14.91
CA LYS A 92 18.40 -8.74 -14.94
C LYS A 92 17.41 -9.32 -13.92
N ASP A 93 16.71 -10.38 -14.34
CA ASP A 93 15.81 -11.18 -13.51
C ASP A 93 14.71 -10.38 -12.81
N VAL A 94 14.30 -9.25 -13.41
CA VAL A 94 13.23 -8.39 -12.91
C VAL A 94 11.91 -8.65 -13.62
N TYR A 95 10.81 -8.46 -12.89
CA TYR A 95 9.47 -8.43 -13.45
C TYR A 95 8.83 -7.09 -13.12
N THR A 96 8.29 -6.43 -14.13
CA THR A 96 7.67 -5.10 -14.01
C THR A 96 6.36 -5.10 -14.77
N ASP A 97 5.27 -4.67 -14.14
CA ASP A 97 4.03 -4.39 -14.88
C ASP A 97 4.09 -3.00 -15.52
N ILE A 98 4.37 -2.97 -16.83
CA ILE A 98 4.57 -1.74 -17.59
C ILE A 98 3.29 -1.23 -18.26
N VAL A 99 2.17 -1.95 -18.20
CA VAL A 99 0.93 -1.54 -18.86
C VAL A 99 0.21 -0.48 -18.03
N ILE A 100 -0.19 0.61 -18.68
CA ILE A 100 -0.93 1.68 -18.02
C ILE A 100 -2.41 1.30 -17.95
N ASP A 101 -2.89 0.94 -16.75
CA ASP A 101 -4.33 0.82 -16.50
C ASP A 101 -4.95 2.21 -16.32
N LYS A 102 -5.70 2.64 -17.33
CA LYS A 102 -6.28 3.99 -17.39
C LYS A 102 -7.63 4.05 -16.69
N MET A 103 -7.75 4.97 -15.75
CA MET A 103 -9.02 5.31 -15.10
C MET A 103 -9.35 6.78 -15.35
N LYS A 104 -10.62 7.07 -15.65
CA LYS A 104 -11.11 8.45 -15.65
C LYS A 104 -11.56 8.83 -14.24
N TRP A 105 -10.85 9.77 -13.61
CA TRP A 105 -11.23 10.35 -12.33
C TRP A 105 -11.68 11.80 -12.51
N ARG A 106 -12.98 12.04 -12.34
CA ARG A 106 -13.62 13.33 -12.67
C ARG A 106 -13.35 13.69 -14.15
N ASP A 107 -12.65 14.79 -14.39
CA ASP A 107 -12.29 15.29 -15.73
C ASP A 107 -10.85 14.96 -16.13
N THR A 108 -10.10 14.24 -15.29
CA THR A 108 -8.69 13.90 -15.53
C THR A 108 -8.54 12.40 -15.80
N MET A 109 -7.66 12.04 -16.73
CA MET A 109 -7.24 10.66 -16.95
C MET A 109 -6.03 10.37 -16.06
N ILE A 110 -6.17 9.36 -15.20
CA ILE A 110 -5.14 8.90 -14.28
C ILE A 110 -4.81 7.45 -14.56
N SER A 111 -3.68 6.99 -14.09
CA SER A 111 -3.40 5.57 -13.99
C SER A 111 -3.50 5.07 -12.56
N VAL A 112 -3.70 3.77 -12.37
CA VAL A 112 -3.68 3.16 -11.03
C VAL A 112 -2.53 2.17 -10.96
N ASN A 113 -1.56 2.41 -10.07
CA ASN A 113 -0.42 1.51 -9.79
C ASN A 113 0.37 1.05 -11.01
N CYS A 114 0.82 1.97 -11.86
CA CYS A 114 1.60 1.62 -13.04
C CYS A 114 3.07 1.49 -12.69
N PHE A 115 3.74 0.49 -13.24
CA PHE A 115 5.06 0.04 -12.80
C PHE A 115 5.05 -0.47 -11.36
N THR A 116 4.83 -1.78 -11.16
CA THR A 116 4.96 -2.43 -9.83
C THR A 116 6.16 -3.37 -9.81
N MET A 117 7.04 -3.20 -8.82
CA MET A 117 8.10 -4.17 -8.48
C MET A 117 7.74 -4.85 -7.15
N GLY A 118 7.40 -6.15 -7.10
CA GLY A 118 6.95 -6.75 -5.83
C GLY A 118 6.62 -8.25 -5.82
N LYS A 119 6.49 -8.80 -4.60
CA LYS A 119 6.75 -10.18 -4.15
C LYS A 119 6.07 -11.34 -4.89
N ASP A 120 5.02 -11.11 -5.66
CA ASP A 120 4.40 -12.16 -6.47
C ASP A 120 4.90 -12.19 -7.93
N LEU A 121 5.94 -11.43 -8.28
CA LEU A 121 6.88 -11.72 -9.38
C LEU A 121 8.34 -11.41 -8.99
N SER A 122 8.74 -12.08 -7.90
CA SER A 122 10.08 -12.58 -7.50
C SER A 122 11.32 -11.68 -7.56
N LEU A 123 11.34 -10.58 -6.80
CA LEU A 123 12.60 -9.98 -6.31
C LEU A 123 12.74 -10.24 -4.81
N ASP A 124 13.95 -10.60 -4.37
CA ASP A 124 14.25 -10.69 -2.94
C ASP A 124 14.19 -9.30 -2.31
N ILE A 125 13.72 -9.20 -1.06
CA ILE A 125 13.61 -7.92 -0.36
C ILE A 125 14.98 -7.24 -0.18
N THR A 126 16.07 -8.01 -0.14
CA THR A 126 17.43 -7.49 -0.06
C THR A 126 17.85 -6.87 -1.39
N GLU A 127 17.51 -7.50 -2.51
CA GLU A 127 17.77 -6.98 -3.85
C GLU A 127 16.94 -5.72 -4.13
N MET A 128 15.68 -5.70 -3.68
CA MET A 128 14.83 -4.50 -3.69
C MET A 128 15.49 -3.34 -2.93
N ASN A 129 16.09 -3.63 -1.76
CA ASN A 129 16.76 -2.59 -0.97
C ASN A 129 18.00 -2.07 -1.67
N GLU A 130 18.77 -2.93 -2.32
CA GLU A 130 19.90 -2.48 -3.12
C GLU A 130 19.47 -1.61 -4.30
N ILE A 131 18.35 -1.92 -4.96
CA ILE A 131 17.79 -1.07 -6.03
C ILE A 131 17.37 0.27 -5.45
N TYR A 132 16.64 0.28 -4.34
CA TYR A 132 16.23 1.52 -3.66
C TYR A 132 17.42 2.34 -3.14
N GLU A 133 18.51 1.70 -2.73
CA GLU A 133 19.70 2.41 -2.26
C GLU A 133 20.59 2.90 -3.40
N LYS A 134 20.79 2.09 -4.45
CA LYS A 134 21.72 2.38 -5.55
C LYS A 134 21.08 3.19 -6.68
N LYS A 135 19.78 3.03 -6.93
CA LYS A 135 19.05 3.63 -8.06
C LYS A 135 17.98 4.62 -7.59
N ARG A 136 18.34 5.46 -6.61
CA ARG A 136 17.46 6.51 -6.03
C ARG A 136 17.02 7.56 -7.02
N ILE A 137 17.87 7.83 -8.00
CA ILE A 137 17.61 8.80 -9.05
C ILE A 137 17.20 8.03 -10.29
N PHE A 138 15.96 8.25 -10.73
CA PHE A 138 15.40 7.63 -11.92
C PHE A 138 14.63 8.67 -12.74
N LYS A 139 14.34 8.33 -13.99
CA LYS A 139 13.37 9.05 -14.82
C LYS A 139 12.20 8.14 -15.12
N ILE A 140 11.10 8.69 -15.61
CA ILE A 140 9.95 7.93 -16.08
C ILE A 140 9.83 8.11 -17.58
N ALA A 141 9.75 7.01 -18.32
CA ALA A 141 9.39 7.01 -19.73
C ALA A 141 7.91 6.63 -19.88
N VAL A 142 7.16 7.42 -20.64
CA VAL A 142 5.79 7.11 -21.06
C VAL A 142 5.84 6.81 -22.55
N LEU A 143 5.23 5.69 -22.96
CA LEU A 143 5.29 5.19 -24.32
C LEU A 143 3.90 4.98 -24.91
N ASP A 144 3.80 5.02 -26.25
CA ASP A 144 2.59 4.68 -26.98
C ASP A 144 2.37 3.15 -27.10
N GLU A 145 1.24 2.72 -27.65
CA GLU A 145 0.92 1.29 -27.89
C GLU A 145 1.93 0.56 -28.79
N ARG A 146 2.74 1.30 -29.56
CA ARG A 146 3.78 0.75 -30.44
C ARG A 146 5.15 0.71 -29.77
N GLY A 147 5.26 1.19 -28.54
CA GLY A 147 6.53 1.29 -27.82
C GLY A 147 7.39 2.49 -28.22
N HIS A 148 6.82 3.51 -28.87
CA HIS A 148 7.53 4.77 -29.09
C HIS A 148 7.45 5.65 -27.85
N ILE A 149 8.53 6.39 -27.58
CA ILE A 149 8.57 7.26 -26.40
C ILE A 149 7.77 8.54 -26.67
N ILE A 150 6.76 8.78 -25.84
CA ILE A 150 5.95 10.00 -25.84
C ILE A 150 6.67 11.08 -25.03
N GLN A 151 7.13 10.71 -23.83
CA GLN A 151 7.75 11.63 -22.88
C GLN A 151 8.73 10.90 -21.97
N VAL A 152 9.79 11.62 -21.59
CA VAL A 152 10.71 11.23 -20.52
C VAL A 152 10.76 12.35 -19.50
N SER A 153 10.65 12.00 -18.22
CA SER A 153 10.72 12.98 -17.15
C SER A 153 12.14 13.50 -16.91
N GLU A 154 12.24 14.66 -16.27
CA GLU A 154 13.48 15.03 -15.59
C GLU A 154 13.88 14.00 -14.51
N PRO A 155 15.19 13.89 -14.16
CA PRO A 155 15.64 13.03 -13.08
C PRO A 155 14.95 13.36 -11.76
N PHE A 156 14.43 12.32 -11.11
CA PHE A 156 13.78 12.42 -9.81
C PHE A 156 14.52 11.58 -8.79
N GLU A 157 14.86 12.19 -7.66
CA GLU A 157 15.44 11.49 -6.52
C GLU A 157 14.34 11.12 -5.52
N ALA A 158 14.02 9.83 -5.41
CA ALA A 158 13.10 9.38 -4.39
C ALA A 158 13.75 9.52 -3.00
N LEU A 159 13.13 10.32 -2.14
CA LEU A 159 13.61 10.56 -0.78
C LEU A 159 13.31 9.36 0.12
N ASN A 160 14.35 8.78 0.69
CA ASN A 160 14.22 7.84 1.80
C ASN A 160 13.71 8.56 3.05
N ASP A 161 12.76 7.95 3.76
CA ASP A 161 12.65 8.25 5.18
C ASP A 161 13.78 7.58 5.96
N LYS A 162 13.98 7.92 7.23
CA LYS A 162 15.07 7.48 8.13
C LYS A 162 15.28 5.96 8.21
N SER A 163 14.37 5.15 7.68
CA SER A 163 14.48 3.70 7.56
C SER A 163 15.20 3.21 6.29
N GLY A 164 15.48 4.06 5.30
CA GLY A 164 16.25 3.67 4.10
C GLY A 164 15.43 3.19 2.90
N TYR A 165 14.10 3.37 2.92
CA TYR A 165 13.18 2.91 1.87
C TYR A 165 12.42 4.07 1.23
N ILE A 166 12.10 3.96 -0.07
CA ILE A 166 11.09 4.80 -0.73
C ILE A 166 9.79 4.56 0.03
N SER A 167 9.28 5.56 0.74
CA SER A 167 8.04 5.43 1.51
C SER A 167 6.93 6.22 0.83
N GLY A 168 6.10 5.54 0.06
CA GLY A 168 4.92 6.14 -0.58
C GLY A 168 4.80 5.80 -2.06
N GLU A 169 3.66 6.19 -2.61
CA GLU A 169 3.35 6.10 -4.03
C GLU A 169 3.97 7.31 -4.74
N ILE A 170 4.63 7.08 -5.88
CA ILE A 170 5.16 8.16 -6.72
C ILE A 170 4.03 8.64 -7.62
N LYS A 171 3.84 9.95 -7.72
CA LYS A 171 2.87 10.57 -8.63
C LYS A 171 3.61 11.36 -9.68
N TYR A 172 3.35 11.06 -10.94
CA TYR A 172 3.90 11.78 -12.07
C TYR A 172 2.81 12.56 -12.80
N ASP A 173 2.90 13.88 -12.79
CA ASP A 173 2.10 14.75 -13.64
C ASP A 173 2.78 14.93 -14.99
N ILE A 174 2.22 14.32 -16.03
CA ILE A 174 2.77 14.35 -17.39
C ILE A 174 2.71 15.77 -17.97
N SER A 175 1.68 16.54 -17.63
CA SER A 175 1.43 17.86 -18.23
C SER A 175 2.44 18.92 -17.76
N ASP A 176 2.85 18.84 -16.49
CA ASP A 176 3.79 19.78 -15.87
C ASP A 176 5.20 19.19 -15.68
N ASP A 177 5.41 17.95 -16.11
CA ASP A 177 6.62 17.15 -15.90
C ASP A 177 7.07 17.11 -14.43
N GLN A 178 6.13 16.90 -13.50
CA GLN A 178 6.40 16.91 -12.07
C GLN A 178 6.22 15.56 -11.41
N LEU A 179 7.27 15.11 -10.73
CA LEU A 179 7.27 13.93 -9.88
C LEU A 179 7.14 14.34 -8.41
N THR A 180 6.18 13.73 -7.71
CA THR A 180 5.96 13.93 -6.28
C THR A 180 5.83 12.58 -5.58
N VAL A 181 6.12 12.53 -4.28
CA VAL A 181 5.91 11.33 -3.47
C VAL A 181 4.74 11.60 -2.54
N ASP A 182 3.64 10.88 -2.75
CA ASP A 182 2.52 10.89 -1.82
C ASP A 182 2.86 9.97 -0.66
N ARG A 183 3.33 10.57 0.43
CA ARG A 183 3.48 9.87 1.70
C ARG A 183 2.08 9.68 2.24
N SER A 184 1.54 8.45 2.11
CA SER A 184 0.29 8.10 2.75
C SER A 184 0.30 8.62 4.18
N SER A 185 -0.69 9.46 4.52
CA SER A 185 -0.76 10.25 5.76
C SER A 185 -0.84 9.43 7.07
N ASP A 186 -0.53 8.14 7.03
CA ASP A 186 -0.46 7.22 8.17
C ASP A 186 0.88 7.35 8.93
N ASP A 187 1.35 8.59 9.10
CA ASP A 187 2.45 8.99 10.00
C ASP A 187 2.13 8.75 11.49
N LYS A 188 1.06 8.01 11.81
CA LYS A 188 0.63 7.75 13.18
C LYS A 188 0.88 6.28 13.49
N HIS A 189 1.85 6.02 14.35
CA HIS A 189 1.86 4.77 15.12
C HIS A 189 0.55 4.69 15.91
N PHE A 190 -0.37 3.82 15.49
CA PHE A 190 -1.59 3.58 16.24
C PHE A 190 -1.70 2.09 16.60
N VAL A 191 -1.98 1.84 17.87
CA VAL A 191 -2.38 0.52 18.35
C VAL A 191 -3.88 0.46 18.22
N THR A 192 -4.38 -0.29 17.23
CA THR A 192 -5.81 -0.58 17.14
C THR A 192 -6.09 -1.78 18.03
N VAL A 193 -6.86 -1.60 19.10
CA VAL A 193 -7.34 -2.71 19.93
C VAL A 193 -8.74 -3.07 19.44
N TYR A 194 -8.84 -4.08 18.58
CA TYR A 194 -10.12 -4.56 18.07
C TYR A 194 -10.70 -5.59 19.03
N ASN A 195 -11.52 -5.15 19.99
CA ASN A 195 -12.00 -6.02 21.06
C ASN A 195 -13.50 -6.34 20.94
N TRP A 196 -13.81 -7.20 19.99
CA TRP A 196 -15.18 -7.68 19.78
C TRP A 196 -15.74 -8.41 21.00
N TYR A 197 -14.88 -9.09 21.77
CA TYR A 197 -15.25 -9.76 23.01
C TYR A 197 -15.65 -8.78 24.12
N LEU A 198 -14.96 -7.64 24.27
CA LEU A 198 -15.37 -6.57 25.18
C LEU A 198 -16.71 -5.98 24.76
N LEU A 199 -16.94 -5.77 23.47
CA LEU A 199 -18.21 -5.26 22.95
C LEU A 199 -19.37 -6.21 23.29
N ILE A 200 -19.20 -7.52 23.01
CA ILE A 200 -20.20 -8.53 23.37
C ILE A 200 -20.39 -8.62 24.88
N GLY A 201 -19.30 -8.60 25.65
CA GLY A 201 -19.34 -8.61 27.11
C GLY A 201 -20.11 -7.42 27.67
N LEU A 202 -19.92 -6.22 27.12
CA LEU A 202 -20.65 -5.01 27.47
C LEU A 202 -22.15 -5.15 27.17
N ILE A 203 -22.49 -5.65 25.98
CA ILE A 203 -23.89 -5.88 25.58
C ILE A 203 -24.57 -6.88 26.53
N VAL A 204 -23.94 -8.02 26.81
CA VAL A 204 -24.46 -9.03 27.73
C VAL A 204 -24.64 -8.44 29.14
N PHE A 205 -23.65 -7.67 29.63
CA PHE A 205 -23.74 -7.01 30.92
C PHE A 205 -24.90 -6.01 31.00
N LEU A 206 -25.11 -5.21 29.95
CA LEU A 206 -26.22 -4.26 29.88
C LEU A 206 -27.57 -4.98 29.87
N VAL A 207 -27.71 -6.06 29.11
CA VAL A 207 -28.94 -6.88 29.05
C VAL A 207 -29.25 -7.50 30.41
N LEU A 208 -28.26 -8.11 31.07
CA LEU A 208 -28.43 -8.72 32.39
C LEU A 208 -28.76 -7.66 33.46
N SER A 209 -28.11 -6.50 33.41
CA SER A 209 -28.36 -5.39 34.33
C SER A 209 -29.78 -4.83 34.16
N PHE A 210 -30.22 -4.67 32.92
CA PHE A 210 -31.59 -4.24 32.61
C PHE A 210 -32.62 -5.27 33.07
N GLY A 211 -32.41 -6.56 32.79
CA GLY A 211 -33.27 -7.65 33.27
C GLY A 211 -33.37 -7.70 34.79
N PHE A 212 -32.25 -7.49 35.50
CA PHE A 212 -32.21 -7.41 36.95
C PHE A 212 -32.99 -6.20 37.49
N LEU A 213 -32.85 -5.03 36.86
CA LEU A 213 -33.61 -3.83 37.22
C LEU A 213 -35.12 -4.02 37.03
N LEU A 214 -35.53 -4.63 35.90
CA LEU A 214 -36.93 -4.97 35.63
C LEU A 214 -37.47 -5.94 36.68
N HIS A 215 -36.74 -7.01 36.98
CA HIS A 215 -37.15 -7.99 38.00
C HIS A 215 -37.29 -7.34 39.39
N LYS A 216 -36.32 -6.53 39.81
CA LYS A 216 -36.36 -5.80 41.09
C LYS A 216 -37.53 -4.82 41.14
N SER A 217 -37.80 -4.12 40.04
CA SER A 217 -38.94 -3.18 39.95
C SER A 217 -40.28 -3.90 40.02
N SER A 218 -40.42 -5.07 39.37
CA SER A 218 -41.61 -5.92 39.39
C SER A 218 -41.86 -6.46 40.80
N LYS A 219 -40.83 -6.99 41.47
CA LYS A 219 -40.91 -7.48 42.85
C LYS A 219 -41.36 -6.38 43.83
N ARG A 220 -40.77 -5.17 43.73
CA ARG A 220 -41.18 -4.01 44.54
C ARG A 220 -42.64 -3.58 44.28
N ARG A 221 -43.12 -3.68 43.03
CA ARG A 221 -44.52 -3.40 42.68
C ARG A 221 -45.48 -4.45 43.27
N MET A 222 -45.10 -5.73 43.27
CA MET A 222 -45.88 -6.80 43.91
C MET A 222 -45.94 -6.63 45.43
N GLU A 223 -44.82 -6.37 46.08
CA GLU A 223 -44.76 -6.12 47.53
C GLU A 223 -45.65 -4.92 47.94
N LYS A 224 -45.62 -3.81 47.18
CA LYS A 224 -46.52 -2.66 47.39
C LYS A 224 -48.01 -2.96 47.15
N ARG A 225 -48.34 -3.87 46.22
CA ARG A 225 -49.74 -4.28 45.98
C ARG A 225 -50.26 -5.16 47.10
N ASN A 226 -49.43 -6.06 47.62
CA ASN A 226 -49.81 -6.94 48.72
C ASN A 226 -49.97 -6.17 50.04
N SER A 227 -49.13 -5.18 50.34
CA SER A 227 -49.29 -4.35 51.54
C SER A 227 -50.53 -3.45 51.51
N ARG A 228 -51.03 -3.07 50.33
CA ARG A 228 -52.29 -2.30 50.19
C ARG A 228 -53.57 -3.14 50.31
N LYS A 229 -53.49 -4.47 50.23
CA LYS A 229 -54.65 -5.37 50.39
C LYS A 229 -54.88 -5.78 51.86
N ILE A 230 -53.96 -5.44 52.76
CA ILE A 230 -53.97 -5.86 54.18
C ILE A 230 -54.40 -4.69 55.10
N ASN A 231 -54.54 -3.48 54.55
CA ASN A 231 -55.18 -2.32 55.20
C ASN A 231 -56.54 -2.06 54.57
#